data_AF-A0A022Q139-F1
#
_entry.id   AF-A0A022Q139-F1
#
_cell.length_a   1.000
_cell.length_b   1.000
_cell.length_c   1.000
_cell.angle_alpha   90.00
_cell.angle_beta   90.00
_cell.angle_gamma   90.00
#
_symmetry.space_group_name_H-M   'P 1'
#
loop_
_entity.id
_entity.type
_entity.pdbx_description
1 polymer ?
#
loop_
_entity_poly.entity_id
_entity_poly.type
_entity_poly.pdbx_seq_one_letter_code
_entity_poly.pdbx_strand_id
1 'polypeptide(L)'
;METEKKPVSNTEVAKKAILVGCNNYPYPITKLKGCHNDAYNMHNTLIKRFHFDPKRILVMVDTPGSKNMPTAANIIKQLEKMIEDADEGDRLFFYFSGHGMPLCDNGESKQAIVTCDRNLITCMDFRYCVSRLPEKATFTIMADSCFSGGLIDEEPVQVGLPYIVPHNETCGGENTPKMIPYESYMANLSSTTGLNDPDIGAHLIQLFGSEVSIMFQQSTGQNPLPIMKADQGILLSGGEPSEKTVDEPADKNGPAGGAFTKAIVAILKGHPAPITNKKLVIMARGILGNKKDNPQHPCLYCSSKNADAIFLRKASHGRAEIGETSEDRVLED
;
A
#
# COMPACT_ATOMS: atom_id res chain seq x y z
N MET A 1 4.97 -36.22 -28.36
CA MET A 1 5.76 -35.61 -27.27
C MET A 1 4.77 -34.96 -26.33
N GLU A 2 4.37 -35.70 -25.30
CA GLU A 2 3.51 -35.20 -24.24
C GLU A 2 4.29 -34.15 -23.44
N THR A 3 3.72 -32.96 -23.32
CA THR A 3 4.24 -31.91 -22.46
C THR A 3 4.10 -32.36 -21.01
N GLU A 4 5.21 -32.64 -20.35
CA GLU A 4 5.26 -32.89 -18.91
C GLU A 4 4.63 -31.69 -18.17
N LYS A 5 3.42 -31.90 -17.64
CA LYS A 5 2.85 -30.99 -16.64
C LYS A 5 3.72 -31.09 -15.39
N LYS A 6 4.29 -29.96 -14.98
CA LYS A 6 4.91 -29.79 -13.65
C LYS A 6 3.96 -30.36 -12.59
N PRO A 7 4.44 -31.19 -11.64
CA PRO A 7 3.58 -31.75 -10.61
C PRO A 7 2.97 -30.60 -9.81
N VAL A 8 1.65 -30.60 -9.65
CA VAL A 8 0.93 -29.69 -8.76
C VAL A 8 1.44 -29.97 -7.34
N SER A 9 2.35 -29.14 -6.85
CA SER A 9 2.80 -29.24 -5.47
C SER A 9 1.60 -28.98 -4.59
N ASN A 10 1.35 -29.87 -3.63
CA ASN A 10 0.39 -29.67 -2.56
C ASN A 10 0.96 -28.64 -1.56
N THR A 11 1.44 -27.50 -2.07
CA THR A 11 2.01 -26.41 -1.30
C THR A 11 0.87 -25.67 -0.64
N GLU A 12 0.92 -25.61 0.69
CA GLU A 12 0.00 -24.80 1.47
C GLU A 12 0.04 -23.35 0.97
N VAL A 13 -1.11 -22.80 0.60
CA VAL A 13 -1.28 -21.39 0.20
C VAL A 13 -0.56 -20.49 1.20
N ALA A 14 0.45 -19.78 0.75
CA ALA A 14 1.28 -18.96 1.61
C ALA A 14 0.75 -17.54 1.73
N LYS A 15 1.06 -16.92 2.86
CA LYS A 15 0.84 -15.50 3.12
C LYS A 15 2.19 -14.82 3.26
N LYS A 16 2.44 -13.80 2.42
CA LYS A 16 3.72 -13.07 2.38
C LYS A 16 3.44 -11.59 2.50
N ALA A 17 4.29 -10.86 3.21
CA ALA A 17 4.09 -9.43 3.39
C ALA A 17 5.39 -8.63 3.38
N ILE A 18 5.30 -7.40 2.85
CA ILE A 18 6.32 -6.37 2.95
C ILE A 18 5.68 -5.15 3.61
N LEU A 19 6.24 -4.70 4.74
CA LEU A 19 5.70 -3.63 5.57
C LEU A 19 6.72 -2.50 5.66
N VAL A 20 6.37 -1.35 5.11
CA VAL A 20 7.26 -0.20 4.95
C VAL A 20 6.79 0.95 5.83
N GLY A 21 7.71 1.50 6.63
CA GLY A 21 7.48 2.69 7.45
C GLY A 21 8.63 3.69 7.30
N CYS A 22 8.35 4.87 6.76
CA CYS A 22 9.33 5.92 6.55
C CYS A 22 9.05 7.12 7.47
N ASN A 23 10.01 7.45 8.35
CA ASN A 23 9.92 8.59 9.27
C ASN A 23 11.05 9.61 9.02
N ASN A 24 12.26 9.12 8.76
CA ASN A 24 13.50 9.87 8.81
C ASN A 24 13.93 10.41 7.45
N TYR A 25 12.99 11.04 6.75
CA TYR A 25 13.26 11.67 5.47
C TYR A 25 14.42 12.70 5.56
N PRO A 26 15.33 12.70 4.57
CA PRO A 26 16.36 13.74 4.46
C PRO A 26 15.75 15.12 4.25
N TYR A 27 16.42 16.15 4.81
CA TYR A 27 16.07 17.55 4.53
C TYR A 27 16.05 17.81 3.02
N PRO A 28 15.08 18.57 2.48
CA PRO A 28 14.09 19.42 3.17
C PRO A 28 12.75 18.74 3.48
N ILE A 29 12.62 17.43 3.25
CA ILE A 29 11.36 16.74 3.48
C ILE A 29 11.13 16.60 4.98
N THR A 30 9.91 16.96 5.41
CA THR A 30 9.50 16.90 6.81
C THR A 30 9.57 15.46 7.32
N LYS A 31 10.07 15.28 8.55
CA LYS A 31 10.09 13.97 9.21
C LYS A 31 8.72 13.62 9.77
N LEU A 32 8.35 12.35 9.68
CA LEU A 32 7.17 11.78 10.32
C LEU A 32 7.58 11.05 11.61
N LYS A 33 6.61 10.67 12.45
CA LYS A 33 6.89 10.06 13.76
C LYS A 33 6.21 8.70 13.92
N GLY A 34 5.05 8.49 13.31
CA GLY A 34 4.24 7.30 13.50
C GLY A 34 4.45 6.15 12.54
N CYS A 35 5.10 6.36 11.39
CA CYS A 35 5.15 5.37 10.31
C CYS A 35 5.89 4.08 10.70
N HIS A 36 6.91 4.17 11.56
CA HIS A 36 7.55 2.97 12.14
C HIS A 36 6.59 2.17 13.01
N ASN A 37 5.87 2.84 13.91
CA ASN A 37 4.91 2.18 14.81
C ASN A 37 3.79 1.52 14.02
N ASP A 38 3.32 2.20 12.97
CA ASP A 38 2.32 1.66 12.06
C ASP A 38 2.77 0.34 11.41
N ALA A 39 4.00 0.30 10.87
CA ALA A 39 4.55 -0.91 10.27
C ALA A 39 4.64 -2.08 11.27
N TYR A 40 5.09 -1.81 12.50
CA TYR A 40 5.15 -2.82 13.56
C TYR A 40 3.76 -3.24 14.08
N ASN A 41 2.80 -2.33 14.14
CA ASN A 41 1.41 -2.65 14.49
C ASN A 41 0.76 -3.54 13.44
N MET A 42 1.01 -3.25 12.15
CA MET A 42 0.54 -4.09 11.06
C MET A 42 1.20 -5.47 11.09
N HIS A 43 2.52 -5.55 11.31
CA HIS A 43 3.24 -6.82 11.50
C HIS A 43 2.57 -7.69 12.58
N ASN A 44 2.31 -7.11 13.75
CA ASN A 44 1.65 -7.81 14.85
C ASN A 44 0.22 -8.23 14.51
N THR A 45 -0.50 -7.41 13.75
CA THR A 45 -1.87 -7.71 13.30
C THR A 45 -1.87 -8.89 12.33
N LEU A 46 -0.97 -8.92 11.34
CA LEU A 46 -0.85 -10.01 10.37
C LEU A 46 -0.57 -11.36 11.03
N ILE A 47 0.30 -11.39 12.04
CA ILE A 47 0.62 -12.61 12.78
C ILE A 47 -0.58 -13.04 13.65
N LYS A 48 -1.06 -12.15 14.52
CA LYS A 48 -2.06 -12.51 15.54
C LYS A 48 -3.45 -12.75 14.97
N ARG A 49 -3.86 -11.96 13.97
CA ARG A 49 -5.22 -12.00 13.41
C ARG A 49 -5.32 -12.89 12.18
N PHE A 50 -4.30 -12.87 11.34
CA PHE A 50 -4.32 -13.52 10.03
C PHE A 50 -3.35 -14.69 9.90
N HIS A 51 -2.62 -15.03 10.96
CA HIS A 51 -1.71 -16.18 11.02
C HIS A 51 -0.69 -16.19 9.87
N PHE A 52 -0.15 -15.01 9.53
CA PHE A 52 1.04 -14.96 8.66
C PHE A 52 2.22 -15.57 9.41
N ASP A 53 3.01 -16.40 8.71
CA ASP A 53 4.31 -16.86 9.23
C ASP A 53 5.22 -15.63 9.39
N PRO A 54 5.72 -15.32 10.61
CA PRO A 54 6.63 -14.20 10.83
C PRO A 54 7.86 -14.21 9.90
N LYS A 55 8.33 -15.40 9.48
CA LYS A 55 9.47 -15.54 8.55
C LYS A 55 9.16 -15.07 7.12
N ARG A 56 7.88 -14.93 6.78
CA ARG A 56 7.38 -14.45 5.48
C ARG A 56 6.90 -13.00 5.53
N ILE A 57 7.17 -12.29 6.62
CA ILE A 57 6.89 -10.85 6.75
C ILE A 57 8.24 -10.11 6.80
N LEU A 58 8.46 -9.22 5.84
CA LEU A 58 9.60 -8.32 5.84
C LEU A 58 9.16 -6.93 6.35
N VAL A 59 9.82 -6.43 7.39
CA VAL A 59 9.63 -5.06 7.87
C VAL A 59 10.81 -4.19 7.43
N MET A 60 10.52 -3.05 6.80
CA MET A 60 11.50 -2.08 6.30
C MET A 60 11.22 -0.72 6.92
N VAL A 61 12.11 -0.26 7.80
CA VAL A 61 12.03 1.05 8.46
C VAL A 61 13.35 1.79 8.34
N ASP A 62 13.28 3.12 8.18
CA ASP A 62 14.44 4.00 7.99
C ASP A 62 15.12 4.43 9.31
N THR A 63 15.21 3.51 10.28
CA THR A 63 16.07 3.70 11.45
C THR A 63 17.54 3.71 11.01
N PRO A 64 18.38 4.66 11.48
CA PRO A 64 19.81 4.69 11.13
C PRO A 64 20.49 3.33 11.36
N GLY A 65 21.19 2.83 10.34
CA GLY A 65 21.86 1.52 10.37
C GLY A 65 20.97 0.31 10.09
N SER A 66 19.70 0.50 9.71
CA SER A 66 18.83 -0.58 9.27
C SER A 66 19.41 -1.31 8.06
N LYS A 67 19.39 -2.65 8.09
CA LYS A 67 19.85 -3.49 6.97
C LYS A 67 18.92 -3.42 5.76
N ASN A 68 17.64 -3.14 6.02
CA ASN A 68 16.58 -3.10 5.02
C ASN A 68 16.03 -1.68 4.95
N MET A 69 16.88 -0.72 4.56
CA MET A 69 16.47 0.66 4.36
C MET A 69 15.34 0.71 3.31
N PRO A 70 14.24 1.43 3.58
CA PRO A 70 13.12 1.55 2.64
C PRO A 70 13.40 2.56 1.53
N THR A 71 14.47 2.32 0.76
CA THR A 71 14.77 2.99 -0.51
C THR A 71 13.86 2.44 -1.60
N ALA A 72 13.62 3.21 -2.68
CA ALA A 72 12.83 2.70 -3.80
C ALA A 72 13.43 1.41 -4.37
N ALA A 73 14.75 1.39 -4.59
CA ALA A 73 15.47 0.21 -5.09
C ALA A 73 15.25 -1.04 -4.22
N ASN A 74 15.36 -0.89 -2.89
CA ASN A 74 15.18 -2.02 -1.99
C ASN A 74 13.73 -2.48 -1.94
N ILE A 75 12.76 -1.57 -1.95
CA ILE A 75 11.33 -1.93 -1.93
C ILE A 75 10.96 -2.66 -3.21
N ILE A 76 11.33 -2.14 -4.39
CA ILE A 76 11.07 -2.78 -5.69
C ILE A 76 11.71 -4.16 -5.74
N LYS A 77 12.97 -4.31 -5.35
CA LYS A 77 13.66 -5.60 -5.30
C LYS A 77 12.92 -6.64 -4.45
N GLN A 78 12.38 -6.23 -3.30
CA GLN A 78 11.64 -7.14 -2.42
C GLN A 78 10.25 -7.46 -2.97
N LEU A 79 9.57 -6.49 -3.59
CA LEU A 79 8.31 -6.71 -4.31
C LEU A 79 8.51 -7.74 -5.42
N GLU A 80 9.51 -7.54 -6.28
CA GLU A 80 9.85 -8.47 -7.37
C GLU A 80 10.09 -9.88 -6.85
N LYS A 81 10.94 -10.02 -5.83
CA LYS A 81 11.18 -11.32 -5.19
C LYS A 81 9.90 -11.94 -4.63
N MET A 82 9.06 -11.16 -3.96
CA MET A 82 7.80 -11.65 -3.39
C MET A 82 6.84 -12.15 -4.48
N ILE A 83 6.77 -11.47 -5.62
CA ILE A 83 5.98 -11.89 -6.80
C ILE A 83 6.59 -13.15 -7.43
N GLU A 84 7.91 -13.20 -7.64
CA GLU A 84 8.60 -14.34 -8.26
C GLU A 84 8.49 -15.62 -7.43
N ASP A 85 8.56 -15.49 -6.10
CA ASP A 85 8.43 -16.61 -5.19
C ASP A 85 6.96 -17.08 -5.07
N ALA A 86 5.97 -16.34 -5.57
CA ALA A 86 4.54 -16.59 -5.33
C ALA A 86 4.01 -17.78 -6.13
N ASP A 87 3.14 -18.57 -5.49
CA ASP A 87 2.45 -19.70 -6.11
C ASP A 87 0.94 -19.42 -6.33
N GLU A 88 0.27 -20.32 -7.05
CA GLU A 88 -1.18 -20.27 -7.27
C GLU A 88 -1.92 -20.12 -5.94
N GLY A 89 -2.79 -19.12 -5.84
CA GLY A 89 -3.62 -18.90 -4.66
C GLY A 89 -2.92 -18.23 -3.48
N ASP A 90 -1.64 -17.86 -3.56
CA ASP A 90 -0.94 -17.11 -2.50
C ASP A 90 -1.62 -15.78 -2.16
N ARG A 91 -1.34 -15.27 -0.95
CA ARG A 91 -1.81 -13.97 -0.47
C ARG A 91 -0.62 -13.07 -0.20
N LEU A 92 -0.45 -12.09 -1.08
CA LEU A 92 0.61 -11.11 -0.98
C LEU A 92 0.04 -9.83 -0.41
N PHE A 93 0.76 -9.22 0.54
CA PHE A 93 0.35 -7.98 1.19
C PHE A 93 1.50 -6.98 1.19
N PHE A 94 1.25 -5.79 0.65
CA PHE A 94 2.17 -4.66 0.75
C PHE A 94 1.52 -3.57 1.58
N TYR A 95 2.25 -3.10 2.58
CA TYR A 95 1.83 -2.04 3.46
C TYR A 95 2.83 -0.89 3.41
N PHE A 96 2.33 0.32 3.26
CA PHE A 96 3.15 1.53 3.28
C PHE A 96 2.56 2.57 4.23
N SER A 97 3.39 3.11 5.13
CA SER A 97 3.12 4.33 5.88
C SER A 97 4.27 5.30 5.67
N GLY A 98 3.95 6.50 5.19
CA GLY A 98 4.94 7.51 4.81
C GLY A 98 4.31 8.65 4.02
N HIS A 99 5.16 9.50 3.44
CA HIS A 99 4.73 10.55 2.52
C HIS A 99 4.29 10.00 1.17
N GLY A 100 3.32 10.69 0.56
CA GLY A 100 2.99 10.57 -0.84
C GLY A 100 2.86 11.94 -1.49
N MET A 101 2.83 11.95 -2.82
CA MET A 101 2.78 13.19 -3.59
C MET A 101 1.99 13.03 -4.89
N PRO A 102 1.37 14.12 -5.40
CA PRO A 102 0.81 14.12 -6.73
C PRO A 102 1.94 14.28 -7.75
N LEU A 103 1.74 13.70 -8.92
CA LEU A 103 2.63 13.80 -10.07
C LEU A 103 1.81 14.23 -11.30
N CYS A 104 2.45 14.88 -12.25
CA CYS A 104 1.90 15.11 -13.57
C CYS A 104 2.82 14.44 -14.57
N ASP A 105 2.29 13.48 -15.32
CA ASP A 105 3.01 12.82 -16.41
C ASP A 105 2.18 12.98 -17.69
N ASN A 106 2.76 13.62 -18.71
CA ASN A 106 2.10 13.89 -20.00
C ASN A 106 0.71 14.56 -19.90
N GLY A 107 0.48 15.39 -18.87
CA GLY A 107 -0.80 16.05 -18.61
C GLY A 107 -1.82 15.19 -17.84
N GLU A 108 -1.48 13.94 -17.52
CA GLU A 108 -2.26 13.10 -16.62
C GLU A 108 -1.76 13.25 -15.18
N SER A 109 -2.70 13.51 -14.26
CA SER A 109 -2.39 13.45 -12.83
C SER A 109 -2.17 12.00 -12.42
N LYS A 110 -1.01 11.71 -11.83
CA LYS A 110 -0.65 10.42 -11.24
C LYS A 110 -0.28 10.62 -9.76
N GLN A 111 0.00 9.54 -9.06
CA GLN A 111 0.41 9.57 -7.65
C GLN A 111 1.61 8.68 -7.40
N ALA A 112 2.39 9.01 -6.38
CA ALA A 112 3.50 8.20 -5.93
C ALA A 112 3.62 8.19 -4.41
N ILE A 113 4.15 7.08 -3.90
CA ILE A 113 4.72 7.04 -2.55
C ILE A 113 6.15 7.55 -2.60
N VAL A 114 6.56 8.24 -1.54
CA VAL A 114 7.90 8.82 -1.39
C VAL A 114 8.69 7.97 -0.40
N THR A 115 9.77 7.36 -0.89
CA THR A 115 10.63 6.45 -0.12
C THR A 115 11.72 7.21 0.66
N CYS A 116 12.44 6.55 1.56
CA CYS A 116 13.30 7.29 2.51
C CYS A 116 14.51 7.98 1.87
N ASP A 117 14.93 7.57 0.66
CA ASP A 117 15.99 8.21 -0.13
C ASP A 117 15.46 9.32 -1.05
N ARG A 118 14.15 9.64 -0.92
CA ARG A 118 13.40 10.62 -1.72
C ARG A 118 13.09 10.15 -3.13
N ASN A 119 13.43 8.91 -3.52
CA ASN A 119 13.00 8.35 -4.79
C ASN A 119 11.52 7.94 -4.73
N LEU A 120 10.88 7.84 -5.89
CA LEU A 120 9.45 7.62 -6.06
C LEU A 120 9.14 6.20 -6.53
N ILE A 121 8.06 5.64 -5.99
CA ILE A 121 7.41 4.45 -6.55
C ILE A 121 6.01 4.86 -6.97
N THR A 122 5.67 4.62 -8.23
CA THR A 122 4.43 5.06 -8.88
C THR A 122 3.44 3.92 -9.04
N CYS A 123 2.23 4.25 -9.49
CA CYS A 123 1.21 3.25 -9.84
C CYS A 123 1.68 2.21 -10.86
N MET A 124 2.59 2.60 -11.77
CA MET A 124 3.09 1.71 -12.81
C MET A 124 3.93 0.57 -12.23
N ASP A 125 4.72 0.83 -11.18
CA ASP A 125 5.52 -0.21 -10.53
C ASP A 125 4.62 -1.27 -9.86
N PHE A 126 3.56 -0.84 -9.19
CA PHE A 126 2.59 -1.75 -8.57
C PHE A 126 1.78 -2.49 -9.61
N ARG A 127 1.32 -1.82 -10.67
CA ARG A 127 0.59 -2.46 -11.77
C ARG A 127 1.46 -3.50 -12.48
N TYR A 128 2.76 -3.23 -12.64
CA TYR A 128 3.72 -4.22 -13.14
C TYR A 128 3.81 -5.45 -12.22
N CYS A 129 3.84 -5.26 -10.90
CA CYS A 129 3.79 -6.36 -9.94
C CYS A 129 2.49 -7.17 -10.05
N VAL A 130 1.33 -6.51 -10.11
CA VAL A 130 0.03 -7.19 -10.21
C VAL A 130 -0.09 -7.99 -11.50
N SER A 131 0.40 -7.46 -12.63
CA SER A 131 0.33 -8.12 -13.94
C SER A 131 1.05 -9.48 -14.01
N ARG A 132 1.97 -9.73 -13.06
CA ARG A 132 2.81 -10.94 -12.98
C ARG A 132 2.32 -11.94 -11.93
N LEU A 133 1.19 -11.70 -11.27
CA LEU A 133 0.67 -12.63 -10.26
C LEU A 133 0.31 -14.00 -10.85
N PRO A 134 0.61 -15.09 -10.12
CA PRO A 134 0.08 -16.42 -10.44
C PRO A 134 -1.45 -16.44 -10.44
N GLU A 135 -2.03 -17.46 -11.07
CA GLU A 135 -3.48 -17.64 -11.07
C GLU A 135 -4.02 -17.70 -9.62
N LYS A 136 -5.18 -17.07 -9.36
CA LYS A 136 -5.86 -17.04 -8.05
C LYS A 136 -5.08 -16.44 -6.87
N ALA A 137 -3.82 -16.04 -7.07
CA ALA A 137 -3.09 -15.24 -6.10
C ALA A 137 -3.72 -13.85 -6.03
N THR A 138 -3.62 -13.21 -4.87
CA THR A 138 -4.12 -11.83 -4.69
C THR A 138 -3.02 -10.97 -4.12
N PHE A 139 -2.90 -9.75 -4.61
CA PHE A 139 -2.01 -8.75 -4.05
C PHE A 139 -2.82 -7.59 -3.46
N THR A 140 -2.73 -7.45 -2.14
CA THR A 140 -3.41 -6.39 -1.40
C THR A 140 -2.40 -5.33 -0.99
N ILE A 141 -2.65 -4.10 -1.41
CA ILE A 141 -1.89 -2.90 -1.07
C ILE A 141 -2.71 -2.09 -0.06
N MET A 142 -2.11 -1.75 1.07
CA MET A 142 -2.66 -0.80 2.03
C MET A 142 -1.68 0.36 2.20
N ALA A 143 -2.13 1.57 1.89
CA ALA A 143 -1.29 2.76 1.92
C ALA A 143 -1.88 3.83 2.86
N ASP A 144 -1.20 4.04 3.98
CA ASP A 144 -1.45 5.14 4.92
C ASP A 144 -0.53 6.31 4.57
N SER A 145 -0.87 6.94 3.45
CA SER A 145 -0.15 8.04 2.80
C SER A 145 -1.15 8.95 2.09
N CYS A 146 -0.87 10.25 2.00
CA CYS A 146 -1.60 11.13 1.08
C CYS A 146 -1.33 10.66 -0.35
N PHE A 147 -2.24 10.98 -1.27
CA PHE A 147 -2.08 10.62 -2.68
C PHE A 147 -1.74 9.14 -2.89
N SER A 148 -2.55 8.26 -2.32
CA SER A 148 -2.37 6.82 -2.45
C SER A 148 -3.53 6.09 -3.16
N GLY A 149 -4.59 6.80 -3.53
CA GLY A 149 -5.77 6.23 -4.18
C GLY A 149 -5.55 5.79 -5.64
N GLY A 150 -4.50 6.31 -6.30
CA GLY A 150 -4.13 5.97 -7.66
C GLY A 150 -2.99 4.95 -7.77
N LEU A 151 -2.55 4.30 -6.68
CA LEU A 151 -1.39 3.39 -6.69
C LEU A 151 -1.61 2.08 -7.46
N ILE A 152 -2.85 1.76 -7.81
CA ILE A 152 -3.17 0.69 -8.76
C ILE A 152 -4.01 1.33 -9.87
N ASP A 153 -3.44 1.44 -11.08
CA ASP A 153 -4.08 2.12 -12.20
C ASP A 153 -5.19 1.26 -12.82
N GLU A 154 -6.28 1.90 -13.25
CA GLU A 154 -7.47 1.28 -13.89
C GLU A 154 -8.36 0.35 -13.01
N GLU A 155 -8.16 0.27 -11.69
CA GLU A 155 -9.05 -0.52 -10.83
C GLU A 155 -10.40 0.17 -10.56
N PRO A 156 -11.54 -0.54 -10.62
CA PRO A 156 -12.84 0.02 -10.29
C PRO A 156 -12.92 0.49 -8.84
N VAL A 157 -13.55 1.65 -8.65
CA VAL A 157 -13.81 2.21 -7.32
C VAL A 157 -14.99 1.46 -6.69
N GLN A 158 -14.79 0.90 -5.50
CA GLN A 158 -15.82 0.16 -4.75
C GLN A 158 -16.34 0.95 -3.54
N VAL A 159 -15.49 1.82 -2.97
CA VAL A 159 -15.79 2.74 -1.89
C VAL A 159 -15.00 4.04 -2.12
N GLY A 160 -15.67 5.18 -2.05
CA GLY A 160 -15.06 6.51 -2.27
C GLY A 160 -15.31 7.06 -3.67
N LEU A 161 -14.55 8.08 -4.03
CA LEU A 161 -14.64 8.74 -5.33
C LEU A 161 -13.63 8.18 -6.34
N PRO A 162 -13.95 8.23 -7.66
CA PRO A 162 -12.96 8.01 -8.70
C PRO A 162 -11.80 8.98 -8.56
N TYR A 163 -10.62 8.50 -8.95
CA TYR A 163 -9.41 9.29 -8.89
C TYR A 163 -9.49 10.43 -9.92
N ILE A 164 -9.90 11.62 -9.44
CA ILE A 164 -9.82 12.89 -10.15
C ILE A 164 -9.21 13.85 -9.14
N VAL A 165 -8.01 14.37 -9.42
CA VAL A 165 -7.36 15.36 -8.56
C VAL A 165 -7.97 16.72 -8.88
N PRO A 166 -8.64 17.40 -7.92
CA PRO A 166 -8.94 18.82 -8.07
C PRO A 166 -7.65 19.61 -7.95
N HIS A 167 -7.45 20.58 -8.84
CA HIS A 167 -6.42 21.60 -8.67
C HIS A 167 -6.73 22.44 -7.42
N ASN A 168 -5.75 22.57 -6.54
CA ASN A 168 -5.65 23.53 -5.44
C ASN A 168 -6.43 23.22 -4.15
N GLU A 169 -5.83 22.47 -3.23
CA GLU A 169 -6.17 22.58 -1.81
C GLU A 169 -4.92 22.67 -0.92
N THR A 170 -4.82 23.78 -0.19
CA THR A 170 -3.91 23.96 0.95
C THR A 170 -4.72 24.01 2.23
N CYS A 171 -4.43 23.12 3.18
CA CYS A 171 -4.91 23.23 4.55
C CYS A 171 -3.75 23.14 5.55
N GLY A 172 -3.79 24.05 6.53
CA GLY A 172 -2.96 24.10 7.73
C GLY A 172 -3.72 23.63 8.96
N GLY A 173 -2.98 23.04 9.89
CA GLY A 173 -3.44 22.51 11.17
C GLY A 173 -2.24 21.99 11.96
N GLU A 174 -2.42 21.65 13.24
CA GLU A 174 -1.32 21.21 14.14
C GLU A 174 -0.76 19.81 13.78
N ASN A 175 -1.47 19.02 12.97
CA ASN A 175 -1.06 17.68 12.53
C ASN A 175 -0.18 17.74 11.27
N THR A 176 0.87 16.91 11.21
CA THR A 176 1.74 16.77 10.04
C THR A 176 1.04 15.97 8.93
N PRO A 177 0.70 16.60 7.78
CA PRO A 177 0.12 15.85 6.67
C PRO A 177 1.18 14.96 6.02
N LYS A 178 0.78 13.75 5.62
CA LYS A 178 1.65 12.80 4.91
C LYS A 178 1.79 13.13 3.42
N MET A 179 2.00 14.41 3.12
CA MET A 179 2.03 14.99 1.77
C MET A 179 3.34 15.75 1.54
N ILE A 180 3.91 15.63 0.35
CA ILE A 180 4.95 16.54 -0.16
C ILE A 180 4.36 17.33 -1.35
N PRO A 181 4.37 18.67 -1.31
CA PRO A 181 3.96 19.49 -2.46
C PRO A 181 4.89 19.29 -3.66
N TYR A 182 4.32 19.18 -4.86
CA TYR A 182 5.09 18.96 -6.10
C TYR A 182 6.15 20.04 -6.34
N GLU A 183 5.79 21.31 -6.19
CA GLU A 183 6.71 22.44 -6.40
C GLU A 183 7.90 22.40 -5.44
N SER A 184 7.66 22.12 -4.16
CA SER A 184 8.73 21.98 -3.16
C SER A 184 9.64 20.79 -3.45
N TYR A 185 9.07 19.69 -3.96
CA TYR A 185 9.83 18.51 -4.37
C TYR A 185 10.70 18.82 -5.59
N MET A 186 10.13 19.43 -6.63
CA MET A 186 10.87 19.85 -7.83
C MET A 186 11.98 20.85 -7.51
N ALA A 187 11.71 21.87 -6.69
CA ALA A 187 12.73 22.82 -6.26
C ALA A 187 13.91 22.12 -5.55
N ASN A 188 13.62 21.09 -4.74
CA ASN A 188 14.67 20.30 -4.09
C ASN A 188 15.46 19.45 -5.10
N LEU A 189 14.79 18.83 -6.07
CA LEU A 189 15.45 18.08 -7.13
C LEU A 189 16.36 18.96 -7.98
N SER A 190 15.88 20.12 -8.44
CA SER A 190 16.68 21.07 -9.22
C SER A 190 17.89 21.58 -8.43
N SER A 191 17.70 21.89 -7.14
CA SER A 191 18.81 22.29 -6.26
C SER A 191 19.84 21.16 -6.07
N THR A 192 19.39 19.91 -5.93
CA THR A 192 20.28 18.74 -5.72
C THR A 192 21.04 18.35 -6.99
N THR A 193 20.39 18.41 -8.15
CA THR A 193 20.95 17.95 -9.44
C THR A 193 21.67 19.05 -10.22
N GLY A 194 21.35 20.32 -9.97
CA GLY A 194 21.80 21.45 -10.78
C GLY A 194 21.12 21.57 -12.15
N LEU A 195 20.14 20.72 -12.46
CA LEU A 195 19.39 20.77 -13.71
C LEU A 195 18.32 21.87 -13.68
N ASN A 196 18.12 22.53 -14.82
CA ASN A 196 16.98 23.43 -15.07
C ASN A 196 16.02 22.77 -16.08
N ASP A 197 15.51 21.60 -15.71
CA ASP A 197 14.61 20.79 -16.53
C ASP A 197 13.23 20.71 -15.86
N PRO A 198 12.12 21.01 -16.55
CA PRO A 198 10.79 20.84 -15.97
C PRO A 198 10.39 19.36 -15.81
N ASP A 199 11.08 18.42 -16.47
CA ASP A 199 10.80 16.99 -16.37
C ASP A 199 11.37 16.39 -15.07
N ILE A 200 10.48 15.99 -14.18
CA ILE A 200 10.81 15.26 -12.95
C ILE A 200 11.61 13.98 -13.23
N GLY A 201 11.32 13.30 -14.35
CA GLY A 201 12.01 12.07 -14.75
C GLY A 201 13.49 12.31 -15.01
N ALA A 202 13.86 13.40 -15.68
CA ALA A 202 15.24 13.77 -15.94
C ALA A 202 16.05 13.92 -14.63
N HIS A 203 15.48 14.60 -13.64
CA HIS A 203 16.09 14.75 -12.32
C HIS A 203 16.25 13.41 -11.59
N LEU A 204 15.20 12.59 -11.58
CA LEU A 204 15.21 11.30 -10.89
C LEU A 204 16.21 10.34 -11.52
N ILE A 205 16.28 10.28 -12.85
CA ILE A 205 17.26 9.45 -13.58
C ILE A 205 18.69 9.91 -13.26
N GLN A 206 18.95 11.21 -13.18
CA GLN A 206 20.28 11.70 -12.82
C GLN A 206 20.69 11.26 -11.40
N LEU A 207 19.76 11.23 -10.45
CA LEU A 207 20.04 10.86 -9.06
C LEU A 207 20.12 9.35 -8.82
N PHE A 208 19.25 8.58 -9.48
CA PHE A 208 19.02 7.17 -9.15
C PHE A 208 19.24 6.22 -10.33
N GLY A 209 19.53 6.72 -11.52
CA GLY A 209 19.79 5.91 -12.71
C GLY A 209 18.62 4.97 -13.04
N SER A 210 18.91 3.69 -13.19
CA SER A 210 17.92 2.65 -13.46
C SER A 210 17.08 2.23 -12.23
N GLU A 211 17.33 2.82 -11.05
CA GLU A 211 16.57 2.52 -9.83
C GLU A 211 15.31 3.39 -9.68
N VAL A 212 15.03 4.28 -10.65
CA VAL A 212 13.79 5.05 -10.70
C VAL A 212 12.60 4.17 -11.06
N SER A 213 11.39 4.60 -10.70
CA SER A 213 10.14 3.99 -11.15
C SER A 213 10.14 3.72 -12.65
N ILE A 214 9.54 2.61 -13.08
CA ILE A 214 9.41 2.25 -14.50
C ILE A 214 8.68 3.31 -15.32
N MET A 215 7.87 4.16 -14.67
CA MET A 215 7.22 5.32 -15.30
C MET A 215 8.26 6.29 -15.87
N PHE A 216 9.32 6.60 -15.12
CA PHE A 216 10.34 7.57 -15.54
C PHE A 216 11.39 6.94 -16.46
N GLN A 217 11.57 5.62 -16.41
CA GLN A 217 12.47 4.93 -17.34
C GLN A 217 11.99 5.06 -18.80
N GLN A 218 10.68 5.18 -19.02
CA GLN A 218 10.05 5.26 -20.34
C GLN A 218 10.39 6.52 -21.12
N SER A 219 10.69 7.64 -20.46
CA SER A 219 11.10 8.90 -21.08
C SER A 219 12.37 8.76 -21.95
N THR A 220 13.12 7.66 -21.79
CA THR A 220 14.34 7.35 -22.54
C THR A 220 14.11 6.53 -23.82
N GLY A 221 12.86 6.15 -24.14
CA GLY A 221 12.53 5.37 -25.34
C GLY A 221 12.98 3.91 -25.30
N GLN A 222 13.37 3.40 -24.13
CA GLN A 222 13.81 2.02 -23.94
C GLN A 222 12.67 1.18 -23.35
N ASN A 223 12.11 0.32 -24.21
CA ASN A 223 11.12 -0.73 -23.95
C ASN A 223 9.65 -0.30 -23.90
N PRO A 224 8.76 -0.92 -24.73
CA PRO A 224 7.33 -0.73 -24.59
C PRO A 224 6.85 -1.27 -23.23
N LEU A 225 5.85 -0.58 -22.67
CA LEU A 225 5.15 -1.06 -21.48
C LEU A 225 4.73 -2.52 -21.67
N PRO A 226 4.94 -3.40 -20.68
CA PRO A 226 4.46 -4.77 -20.73
C PRO A 226 2.95 -4.77 -21.00
N ILE A 227 2.46 -5.69 -21.82
CA ILE A 227 1.01 -5.88 -21.99
C ILE A 227 0.46 -6.35 -20.64
N MET A 228 -0.20 -5.45 -19.93
CA MET A 228 -0.73 -5.74 -18.59
C MET A 228 -2.07 -6.45 -18.74
N LYS A 229 -2.22 -7.59 -18.04
CA LYS A 229 -3.53 -8.27 -17.91
C LYS A 229 -4.49 -7.38 -17.11
N ALA A 230 -5.78 -7.70 -17.18
CA ALA A 230 -6.78 -7.07 -16.32
C ALA A 230 -6.33 -7.17 -14.86
N ASP A 231 -6.28 -6.01 -14.21
CA ASP A 231 -5.76 -5.86 -12.87
C ASP A 231 -6.59 -6.71 -11.88
N GLN A 232 -5.91 -7.31 -10.91
CA GLN A 232 -6.50 -8.16 -9.86
C GLN A 232 -6.07 -7.68 -8.48
N GLY A 233 -5.53 -6.46 -8.41
CA GLY A 233 -5.05 -5.83 -7.20
C GLY A 233 -6.20 -5.48 -6.26
N ILE A 234 -5.83 -5.22 -5.01
CA ILE A 234 -6.74 -4.68 -4.01
C ILE A 234 -6.04 -3.53 -3.34
N LEU A 235 -6.49 -2.30 -3.55
CA LEU A 235 -5.91 -1.10 -2.94
C LEU A 235 -6.85 -0.52 -1.90
N LEU A 236 -6.34 -0.38 -0.68
CA LEU A 236 -6.94 0.37 0.41
C LEU A 236 -6.11 1.65 0.63
N SER A 237 -6.69 2.81 0.33
CA SER A 237 -6.05 4.11 0.56
C SER A 237 -6.57 4.78 1.83
N GLY A 238 -5.74 5.60 2.48
CA GLY A 238 -6.09 6.26 3.74
C GLY A 238 -7.06 7.44 3.64
N GLY A 239 -7.29 7.97 2.43
CA GLY A 239 -8.20 9.09 2.20
C GLY A 239 -8.62 9.19 0.74
N GLU A 240 -9.56 10.09 0.46
CA GLU A 240 -9.94 10.45 -0.89
C GLU A 240 -8.82 11.19 -1.64
N PRO A 241 -8.87 11.25 -2.99
CA PRO A 241 -7.79 11.82 -3.81
C PRO A 241 -7.31 13.22 -3.42
N SER A 242 -8.22 14.09 -2.99
CA SER A 242 -7.94 15.46 -2.56
C SER A 242 -7.65 15.59 -1.05
N GLU A 243 -7.93 14.54 -0.27
CA GLU A 243 -7.82 14.60 1.17
C GLU A 243 -6.39 14.35 1.67
N LYS A 244 -6.05 15.03 2.76
CA LYS A 244 -4.80 14.80 3.48
C LYS A 244 -4.99 13.69 4.50
N THR A 245 -4.15 12.67 4.43
CA THR A 245 -3.94 11.75 5.55
C THR A 245 -2.96 12.33 6.54
N VAL A 246 -3.13 12.01 7.83
CA VAL A 246 -2.34 12.60 8.91
C VAL A 246 -1.66 11.55 9.78
N ASP A 247 -0.47 11.91 10.26
CA ASP A 247 0.20 11.22 11.37
C ASP A 247 -0.35 11.79 12.68
N GLU A 248 -1.08 10.97 13.44
CA GLU A 248 -1.64 11.38 14.73
C GLU A 248 -0.55 11.27 15.81
N PRO A 249 -0.46 12.26 16.72
CA PRO A 249 0.51 12.22 17.81
C PRO A 249 0.26 11.03 18.76
N ALA A 250 1.23 10.77 19.62
CA ALA A 250 1.03 9.84 20.73
C ALA A 250 0.01 10.41 21.71
N ASP A 251 -0.91 9.57 22.17
CA ASP A 251 -1.95 9.93 23.12
C ASP A 251 -2.19 8.80 24.13
N LYS A 252 -3.25 8.93 24.94
CA LYS A 252 -3.67 7.90 25.90
C LYS A 252 -4.04 6.56 25.26
N ASN A 253 -4.30 6.53 23.95
CA ASN A 253 -4.74 5.36 23.21
C ASN A 253 -3.58 4.66 22.49
N GLY A 254 -2.40 5.27 22.42
CA GLY A 254 -1.21 4.62 21.87
C GLY A 254 -0.12 5.58 21.38
N PRO A 255 0.95 5.03 20.78
CA PRO A 255 2.02 5.83 20.19
C PRO A 255 1.53 6.63 18.97
N ALA A 256 2.38 7.53 18.48
CA ALA A 256 2.14 8.23 17.22
C ALA A 256 1.96 7.21 16.08
N GLY A 257 1.08 7.51 15.13
CA GLY A 257 0.72 6.60 14.03
C GLY A 257 -0.34 7.21 13.12
N GLY A 258 -0.41 6.70 11.90
CA GLY A 258 -1.39 7.12 10.91
C GLY A 258 -2.83 6.82 11.34
N ALA A 259 -3.71 7.80 11.15
CA ALA A 259 -5.11 7.68 11.53
C ALA A 259 -5.80 6.48 10.85
N PHE A 260 -5.47 6.23 9.58
CA PHE A 260 -6.02 5.12 8.81
C PHE A 260 -5.59 3.76 9.38
N THR A 261 -4.31 3.60 9.66
CA THR A 261 -3.76 2.37 10.25
C THR A 261 -4.34 2.11 11.62
N LYS A 262 -4.42 3.12 12.47
CA LYS A 262 -5.05 3.03 13.80
C LYS A 262 -6.50 2.56 13.69
N ALA A 263 -7.29 3.12 12.76
CA ALA A 263 -8.68 2.73 12.55
C ALA A 263 -8.82 1.27 12.09
N ILE A 264 -8.02 0.85 11.10
CA ILE A 264 -8.04 -0.53 10.58
C ILE A 264 -7.66 -1.53 11.67
N VAL A 265 -6.57 -1.28 12.41
CA VAL A 265 -6.13 -2.15 13.51
C VAL A 265 -7.21 -2.23 14.60
N ALA A 266 -7.86 -1.11 14.95
CA ALA A 266 -8.93 -1.08 15.94
C ALA A 266 -10.17 -1.90 15.49
N ILE A 267 -10.60 -1.74 14.23
CA ILE A 267 -11.71 -2.52 13.66
C ILE A 267 -11.39 -4.01 13.69
N LEU A 268 -10.20 -4.40 13.23
CA LEU A 268 -9.79 -5.80 13.17
C LEU A 268 -9.67 -6.44 14.57
N LYS A 269 -9.27 -5.66 15.57
CA LYS A 269 -9.24 -6.10 16.97
C LYS A 269 -10.64 -6.23 17.57
N GLY A 270 -11.55 -5.31 17.24
CA GLY A 270 -12.94 -5.31 17.72
C GLY A 270 -13.91 -6.22 16.96
N HIS A 271 -13.50 -6.73 15.79
CA HIS A 271 -14.33 -7.56 14.92
C HIS A 271 -13.69 -8.95 14.69
N PRO A 272 -13.95 -9.93 15.58
CA PRO A 272 -13.34 -11.27 15.50
C PRO A 272 -13.86 -12.11 14.33
N ALA A 273 -15.07 -11.81 13.83
CA ALA A 273 -15.63 -12.48 12.66
C ALA A 273 -14.87 -12.10 11.37
N PRO A 274 -14.90 -12.96 10.33
CA PRO A 274 -14.42 -12.59 9.00
C PRO A 274 -15.06 -11.30 8.48
N ILE A 275 -14.26 -10.40 7.91
CA ILE A 275 -14.72 -9.10 7.36
C ILE A 275 -14.32 -8.98 5.89
N THR A 276 -15.21 -8.46 5.04
CA THR A 276 -14.89 -8.22 3.63
C THR A 276 -14.01 -6.99 3.45
N ASN A 277 -13.28 -6.91 2.34
CA ASN A 277 -12.49 -5.72 1.98
C ASN A 277 -13.38 -4.46 2.02
N LYS A 278 -14.56 -4.51 1.39
CA LYS A 278 -15.53 -3.41 1.35
C LYS A 278 -16.02 -3.01 2.72
N LYS A 279 -16.42 -3.97 3.56
CA LYS A 279 -16.94 -3.68 4.91
C LYS A 279 -15.86 -3.07 5.80
N LEU A 280 -14.63 -3.56 5.72
CA LEU A 280 -13.49 -3.03 6.48
C LEU A 280 -13.27 -1.54 6.16
N VAL A 281 -13.24 -1.18 4.87
CA VAL A 281 -13.05 0.22 4.44
C VAL A 281 -14.24 1.09 4.82
N ILE A 282 -15.49 0.63 4.66
CA ILE A 282 -16.69 1.38 5.08
C ILE A 282 -16.66 1.68 6.58
N MET A 283 -16.27 0.70 7.41
CA MET A 283 -16.14 0.92 8.85
C MET A 283 -15.05 1.94 9.18
N ALA A 284 -13.89 1.85 8.53
CA ALA A 284 -12.79 2.81 8.73
C ALA A 284 -13.22 4.23 8.30
N ARG A 285 -13.90 4.34 7.16
CA ARG A 285 -14.48 5.58 6.64
C ARG A 285 -15.49 6.19 7.59
N GLY A 286 -16.37 5.40 8.21
CA GLY A 286 -17.30 5.87 9.22
C GLY A 286 -16.62 6.36 10.51
N ILE A 287 -15.53 5.72 10.94
CA ILE A 287 -14.78 6.16 12.14
C ILE A 287 -14.03 7.46 11.87
N LEU A 288 -13.36 7.57 10.72
CA LEU A 288 -12.47 8.68 10.41
C LEU A 288 -13.21 9.90 9.85
N GLY A 289 -14.23 9.71 9.01
CA GLY A 289 -15.02 10.81 8.44
C GLY A 289 -15.85 11.57 9.49
N ASN A 290 -16.14 10.93 10.62
CA ASN A 290 -16.86 11.55 11.74
C ASN A 290 -15.95 12.27 12.74
N LYS A 291 -14.63 12.31 12.52
CA LYS A 291 -13.71 13.08 13.36
C LYS A 291 -13.93 14.57 13.15
N LYS A 292 -13.94 15.32 14.25
CA LYS A 292 -14.05 16.78 14.23
C LYS A 292 -12.82 17.42 13.57
N ASP A 293 -11.64 16.89 13.86
CA ASP A 293 -10.37 17.42 13.39
C ASP A 293 -9.74 16.44 12.38
N ASN A 294 -9.42 16.95 11.18
CA ASN A 294 -8.80 16.19 10.08
C ASN A 294 -9.57 14.91 9.68
N PRO A 295 -10.85 15.04 9.28
CA PRO A 295 -11.60 13.91 8.74
C PRO A 295 -10.86 13.33 7.52
N GLN A 296 -10.91 12.01 7.41
CA GLN A 296 -10.35 11.27 6.29
C GLN A 296 -11.34 10.21 5.86
N HIS A 297 -11.41 10.00 4.56
CA HIS A 297 -12.34 9.07 3.97
C HIS A 297 -11.63 7.98 3.17
N PRO A 298 -11.16 6.92 3.83
CA PRO A 298 -10.56 5.76 3.17
C PRO A 298 -11.38 5.24 1.99
N CYS A 299 -10.67 4.75 0.97
CA CYS A 299 -11.24 4.24 -0.27
C CYS A 299 -10.82 2.78 -0.53
N LEU A 300 -11.56 2.14 -1.42
CA LEU A 300 -11.27 0.78 -1.91
C LEU A 300 -11.31 0.76 -3.43
N TYR A 301 -10.23 0.33 -4.05
CA TYR A 301 -10.09 0.15 -5.49
C TYR A 301 -9.75 -1.31 -5.77
N CYS A 302 -10.68 -2.01 -6.41
CA CYS A 302 -10.55 -3.40 -6.83
C CYS A 302 -11.77 -3.83 -7.67
N SER A 303 -11.72 -5.01 -8.29
CA SER A 303 -12.92 -5.66 -8.83
C SER A 303 -14.03 -5.86 -7.77
N SER A 304 -15.29 -5.93 -8.19
CA SER A 304 -16.43 -6.19 -7.28
C SER A 304 -16.30 -7.52 -6.54
N LYS A 305 -15.75 -8.55 -7.20
CA LYS A 305 -15.45 -9.85 -6.58
C LYS A 305 -14.46 -9.69 -5.41
N ASN A 306 -13.41 -8.89 -5.60
CA ASN A 306 -12.45 -8.60 -4.54
C ASN A 306 -13.08 -7.75 -3.43
N ALA A 307 -13.99 -6.83 -3.75
CA ALA A 307 -14.69 -6.02 -2.76
C ALA A 307 -15.44 -6.87 -1.72
N ASP A 308 -16.12 -7.91 -2.21
CA ASP A 308 -16.92 -8.83 -1.39
C ASP A 308 -16.10 -10.00 -0.83
N ALA A 309 -14.86 -10.17 -1.25
CA ALA A 309 -13.95 -11.16 -0.68
C ALA A 309 -13.56 -10.79 0.77
N ILE A 310 -13.34 -11.81 1.59
CA ILE A 310 -12.87 -11.64 2.97
C ILE A 310 -11.42 -11.14 2.96
N PHE A 311 -11.17 -10.04 3.67
CA PHE A 311 -9.86 -9.40 3.78
C PHE A 311 -8.79 -10.40 4.22
N LEU A 312 -7.75 -10.55 3.38
CA LEU A 312 -6.60 -11.44 3.56
C LEU A 312 -6.92 -12.93 3.84
N ARG A 313 -8.13 -13.41 3.51
CA ARG A 313 -8.51 -14.81 3.67
C ARG A 313 -8.24 -15.62 2.39
N LYS A 314 -8.00 -16.91 2.57
CA LYS A 314 -7.97 -17.91 1.49
C LYS A 314 -9.29 -17.88 0.72
N ALA A 315 -9.24 -17.98 -0.62
CA ALA A 315 -10.41 -18.28 -1.41
C ALA A 315 -10.78 -19.74 -1.09
N SER A 316 -11.91 -19.95 -0.41
CA SER A 316 -12.38 -21.31 -0.13
C SER A 316 -12.80 -21.96 -1.44
N HIS A 317 -12.05 -22.95 -1.92
CA HIS A 317 -12.55 -23.92 -2.89
C HIS A 317 -13.69 -24.69 -2.22
N GLY A 318 -14.94 -24.32 -2.52
CA GLY A 318 -16.09 -25.24 -2.58
C GLY A 318 -16.37 -26.22 -1.43
N ARG A 319 -15.80 -26.04 -0.23
CA ARG A 319 -16.21 -26.76 0.98
C ARG A 319 -16.31 -25.75 2.11
N ALA A 320 -17.52 -25.61 2.62
CA ALA A 320 -17.77 -24.97 3.90
C ALA A 320 -16.89 -25.66 4.96
N GLU A 321 -15.93 -24.93 5.50
CA GLU A 321 -15.38 -25.28 6.82
C GLU A 321 -16.47 -24.96 7.83
N ILE A 322 -17.35 -25.95 8.05
CA ILE A 322 -18.24 -25.99 9.19
C ILE A 322 -17.33 -26.27 10.39
N GLY A 323 -16.93 -25.22 11.09
CA GLY A 323 -16.44 -25.32 12.46
C GLY A 323 -17.62 -25.24 13.41
N GLU A 324 -18.48 -26.26 13.42
CA GLU A 324 -19.31 -26.55 14.59
C GLU A 324 -18.39 -27.25 15.58
N THR A 325 -17.88 -26.51 16.56
CA THR A 325 -17.32 -27.09 17.76
C THR A 325 -18.44 -27.83 18.48
N SER A 326 -18.35 -29.15 18.47
CA SER A 326 -19.22 -30.06 19.21
C SER A 326 -18.95 -29.95 20.72
N GLU A 327 -19.42 -28.88 21.37
CA GLU A 327 -19.49 -28.81 22.84
C GLU A 327 -20.81 -28.23 23.41
N ASP A 328 -21.78 -27.80 22.59
CA ASP A 328 -23.08 -27.31 23.10
C ASP A 328 -24.23 -28.32 22.88
N ARG A 329 -24.11 -29.52 23.46
CA ARG A 329 -25.27 -30.40 23.69
C ARG A 329 -25.20 -31.07 25.06
N VAL A 330 -25.38 -30.29 26.12
CA VAL A 330 -26.02 -30.76 27.35
C VAL A 330 -26.76 -29.58 27.98
N LEU A 331 -27.96 -29.85 28.51
CA LEU A 331 -28.86 -28.99 29.28
C LEU A 331 -29.95 -28.28 28.46
N GLU A 332 -31.07 -28.99 28.28
CA GLU A 332 -32.34 -28.66 28.98
C GLU A 332 -33.37 -29.75 28.64
N ASP A 333 -33.56 -30.67 29.59
CA ASP A 333 -34.86 -31.32 29.85
C ASP A 333 -35.61 -30.45 30.88
#